data_AF-A0A959BFR7-F1
#
_entry.id   AF-A0A959BFR7-F1
#
_cell.length_a   1.000
_cell.length_b   1.000
_cell.length_c   1.000
_cell.angle_alpha   90.00
_cell.angle_beta   90.00
_cell.angle_gamma   90.00
#
_symmetry.space_group_name_H-M   'P 1'
#
loop_
_entity.id
_entity.type
_entity.pdbx_description
1 polymer ?
#
loop_
_entity_poly.entity_id
_entity_poly.type
_entity_poly.pdbx_seq_one_letter_code
_entity_poly.pdbx_strand_id
1 'polypeptide(L)'
;MTKRFMKIRLIKARIALNQTIQKILDVNRNRKRLSFTNDPIQREEVLNEELRVLNKVAQQQALLVEHYENVLSSPDVRPQLGH
;
A
#
# COMPACT_ATOMS: atom_id res chain seq x y z
N MET A 1 2.84 8.15 -22.47
CA MET A 1 1.94 8.40 -21.32
C MET A 1 2.08 9.85 -20.90
N THR A 2 1.00 10.59 -20.63
CA THR A 2 1.11 12.00 -20.20
C THR A 2 1.32 12.12 -18.69
N LYS A 3 2.07 13.15 -18.27
CA LYS A 3 2.36 13.46 -16.86
C LYS A 3 1.08 13.53 -15.99
N ARG A 4 -0.04 13.96 -16.57
CA ARG A 4 -1.37 14.00 -15.91
C ARG A 4 -1.87 12.60 -15.55
N PHE A 5 -1.76 11.62 -16.46
CA PHE A 5 -2.18 10.24 -16.18
C PHE A 5 -1.34 9.61 -15.06
N MET A 6 -0.03 9.87 -15.03
CA MET A 6 0.85 9.39 -13.97
C MET A 6 0.52 10.00 -12.60
N LYS A 7 0.21 11.30 -12.53
CA LYS A 7 -0.29 11.93 -11.29
C LYS A 7 -1.57 11.27 -10.78
N ILE A 8 -2.52 10.95 -11.66
CA ILE A 8 -3.75 10.25 -11.28
C ILE A 8 -3.44 8.84 -10.75
N ARG A 9 -2.52 8.11 -11.39
CA ARG A 9 -2.09 6.78 -10.92
C ARG A 9 -1.41 6.86 -9.55
N LEU A 10 -0.56 7.86 -9.32
CA LEU A 10 0.05 8.12 -8.01
C LEU A 10 -1.02 8.36 -6.93
N ILE A 11 -2.00 9.22 -7.19
CA ILE A 11 -3.09 9.50 -6.24
C ILE A 11 -3.85 8.21 -5.90
N LYS A 12 -4.21 7.41 -6.91
CA LYS A 12 -4.90 6.13 -6.70
C LYS A 12 -4.06 5.15 -5.89
N ALA A 13 -2.76 5.04 -6.17
CA ALA A 13 -1.85 4.18 -5.44
C ALA A 13 -1.73 4.60 -3.96
N ARG A 14 -1.63 5.91 -3.68
CA ARG A 14 -1.60 6.45 -2.32
C ARG A 14 -2.90 6.18 -1.56
N ILE A 15 -4.06 6.33 -2.21
CA ILE A 15 -5.36 5.99 -1.60
C ILE A 15 -5.42 4.50 -1.26
N ALA A 16 -5.02 3.63 -2.19
CA ALA A 16 -5.03 2.18 -1.98
C ALA A 16 -4.09 1.76 -0.83
N LEU A 17 -2.88 2.34 -0.78
CA LEU A 17 -1.94 2.12 0.32
C LEU A 17 -2.54 2.55 1.66
N ASN A 18 -3.12 3.74 1.73
CA ASN A 18 -3.73 4.23 2.96
C ASN A 18 -4.90 3.34 3.43
N GLN A 19 -5.74 2.87 2.50
CA GLN A 19 -6.81 1.92 2.82
C GLN A 19 -6.27 0.60 3.40
N THR A 20 -5.20 0.06 2.81
CA THR A 20 -4.56 -1.17 3.32
C THR A 20 -3.98 -0.95 4.72
N ILE A 21 -3.32 0.19 4.96
CA ILE A 21 -2.80 0.56 6.29
C ILE A 21 -3.93 0.66 7.32
N GLN A 22 -5.05 1.29 6.97
CA GLN A 22 -6.22 1.37 7.86
C GLN A 22 -6.77 -0.02 8.20
N LYS A 23 -6.84 -0.95 7.23
CA LYS A 23 -7.24 -2.34 7.49
C LYS A 23 -6.26 -3.05 8.43
N ILE A 24 -4.95 -2.90 8.22
CA ILE A 24 -3.93 -3.46 9.13
C ILE A 24 -4.14 -2.96 10.56
N LEU A 25 -4.41 -1.66 10.73
CA LEU A 25 -4.67 -1.07 12.04
C LEU A 25 -5.96 -1.61 12.67
N ASP A 26 -7.02 -1.78 11.87
CA ASP A 26 -8.28 -2.35 12.34
C ASP A 26 -8.11 -3.80 12.82
N VAL A 27 -7.43 -4.63 12.02
CA VAL A 27 -7.13 -6.03 12.39
C VAL A 27 -6.32 -6.09 13.69
N ASN A 28 -5.33 -5.21 13.86
CA ASN A 28 -4.57 -5.11 15.11
C ASN A 28 -5.42 -4.65 16.30
N ARG A 29 -6.37 -3.73 16.10
CA ARG A 29 -7.33 -3.33 17.15
C ARG A 29 -8.24 -4.48 17.53
N ASN A 30 -8.72 -5.24 16.54
CA ASN A 30 -9.56 -6.42 16.76
C ASN A 30 -8.81 -7.53 17.51
N ARG A 31 -7.53 -7.75 17.18
CA ARG A 31 -6.65 -8.68 17.90
C ARG A 31 -6.50 -8.32 19.38
N LYS A 32 -6.41 -7.04 19.72
CA LYS A 32 -6.37 -6.61 21.14
C LYS A 32 -7.67 -6.88 21.92
N ARG A 33 -8.80 -7.01 21.22
CA ARG A 33 -10.13 -7.24 21.82
C ARG A 33 -10.48 -8.72 21.97
N LEU A 34 -9.61 -9.62 21.48
CA LEU A 34 -9.88 -11.05 21.37
C LEU A 34 -9.89 -11.81 22.70
N SER A 35 -9.38 -11.21 23.78
CA SER A 35 -9.31 -11.79 25.13
C SER A 35 -10.65 -12.25 25.72
N PHE A 36 -11.78 -11.92 25.07
CA PHE A 36 -13.13 -12.21 25.55
C PHE A 36 -13.91 -13.21 24.66
N THR A 37 -13.24 -13.94 23.78
CA THR A 37 -13.89 -14.88 22.83
C THR A 37 -13.64 -16.34 23.18
N ASN A 38 -14.62 -17.21 22.88
CA ASN A 38 -14.60 -18.65 23.22
C ASN A 38 -13.49 -19.44 22.49
N ASP A 39 -12.99 -18.94 21.35
CA ASP A 39 -11.96 -19.61 20.53
C ASP A 39 -10.82 -18.63 20.14
N PRO A 40 -10.02 -18.18 21.12
CA PRO A 40 -9.04 -17.12 20.90
C PRO A 40 -7.89 -17.56 19.99
N ILE A 41 -7.52 -18.85 19.99
CA ILE A 41 -6.41 -19.40 19.20
C ILE A 41 -6.75 -19.41 17.71
N GLN A 42 -7.86 -20.05 17.33
CA GLN A 42 -8.25 -20.16 15.91
C GLN A 42 -8.50 -18.78 15.30
N ARG A 43 -9.08 -17.85 16.07
CA ARG A 43 -9.33 -16.49 15.59
C ARG A 43 -8.06 -15.65 15.54
N GLU A 44 -7.08 -15.90 16.40
CA GLU A 44 -5.74 -15.30 16.27
C GLU A 44 -5.04 -15.78 15.00
N GLU A 45 -5.11 -17.07 14.65
CA GLU A 45 -4.52 -17.59 13.42
C GLU A 45 -5.10 -16.94 12.16
N VAL A 46 -6.43 -16.79 12.11
CA VAL A 46 -7.11 -16.10 11.00
C VAL A 46 -6.64 -14.64 10.88
N LEU A 47 -6.54 -13.90 11.99
CA LEU A 47 -6.08 -12.52 11.95
C LEU A 47 -4.59 -12.40 11.59
N ASN A 48 -3.76 -13.38 11.99
CA ASN A 48 -2.35 -13.42 11.60
C ASN A 48 -2.18 -13.62 10.08
N GLU A 49 -2.96 -14.52 9.48
CA GLU A 49 -2.92 -14.72 8.04
C GLU A 49 -3.46 -13.49 7.29
N GLU A 50 -4.53 -12.88 7.77
CA GLU A 50 -5.05 -11.62 7.22
C GLU A 50 -4.00 -10.49 7.29
N LEU A 51 -3.33 -10.33 8.44
CA LEU A 51 -2.23 -9.37 8.59
C LEU A 51 -1.08 -9.67 7.64
N ARG A 52 -0.73 -10.94 7.43
CA ARG A 52 0.36 -11.34 6.53
C ARG A 52 0.06 -10.92 5.10
N VAL A 53 -1.16 -11.19 4.63
CA VAL A 53 -1.61 -10.79 3.28
C VAL A 53 -1.64 -9.27 3.15
N LEU A 54 -2.24 -8.56 4.12
CA LEU A 54 -2.34 -7.11 4.10
C LEU A 54 -0.96 -6.43 4.09
N ASN A 55 0.00 -6.94 4.88
CA ASN A 55 1.37 -6.43 4.88
C ASN A 55 2.05 -6.60 3.51
N LYS A 56 1.88 -7.76 2.87
CA LYS A 56 2.42 -7.99 1.52
C LYS A 56 1.81 -7.05 0.49
N VAL A 57 0.49 -6.82 0.57
CA VAL A 57 -0.22 -5.88 -0.31
C VAL A 57 0.27 -4.45 -0.07
N ALA A 58 0.44 -4.03 1.19
CA ALA A 58 0.95 -2.71 1.53
C ALA A 58 2.37 -2.49 0.99
N GLN A 59 3.26 -3.49 1.10
CA GLN A 59 4.60 -3.44 0.51
C GLN A 59 4.56 -3.24 -1.00
N GLN A 60 3.73 -4.01 -1.72
CA GLN A 60 3.58 -3.87 -3.16
C GLN A 60 3.03 -2.49 -3.56
N GLN A 61 2.05 -1.99 -2.82
CA GLN A 61 1.48 -0.66 -3.04
C GLN A 61 2.50 0.46 -2.75
N ALA A 62 3.35 0.30 -1.74
CA ALA A 62 4.42 1.25 -1.43
C ALA A 62 5.45 1.33 -2.58
N LEU A 63 5.87 0.17 -3.12
CA LEU A 63 6.75 0.13 -4.29
C LEU A 63 6.13 0.81 -5.52
N LEU A 64 4.82 0.68 -5.73
CA LEU A 64 4.10 1.37 -6.81
C LEU A 64 4.05 2.88 -6.60
N VAL A 65 3.82 3.34 -5.36
CA VAL A 65 3.85 4.77 -5.01
C VAL A 65 5.24 5.33 -5.30
N GLU A 66 6.30 4.68 -4.79
CA GLU A 66 7.69 5.10 -5.02
C GLU A 66 8.02 5.15 -6.51
N HIS A 67 7.62 4.13 -7.28
CA HIS A 67 7.82 4.12 -8.73
C HIS A 67 7.15 5.32 -9.42
N TYR A 68 5.88 5.62 -9.09
CA TYR A 68 5.18 6.76 -9.68
C TYR A 68 5.76 8.11 -9.24
N GLU A 69 6.23 8.23 -8.00
CA GLU A 69 6.93 9.42 -7.51
C GLU A 69 8.23 9.64 -8.27
N ASN A 70 9.05 8.60 -8.44
CA ASN A 70 10.29 8.66 -9.20
C ASN A 70 10.05 9.10 -10.65
N VAL A 71 9.08 8.49 -11.33
CA VAL A 71 8.75 8.83 -12.73
C VAL A 71 8.24 10.27 -12.87
N LEU A 72 7.52 10.80 -11.88
CA LEU A 72 7.04 12.19 -11.88
C LEU A 72 8.11 13.20 -11.49
N SER A 73 9.11 12.76 -10.73
CA SER A 73 10.24 13.55 -10.23
C SER A 73 11.39 13.65 -11.24
N SER A 74 11.56 12.65 -12.11
CA SER A 74 12.55 12.70 -13.19
C SER A 74 12.30 13.92 -14.08
N PRO A 75 13.24 14.89 -14.14
CA PRO A 75 13.17 15.95 -15.13
C PRO A 75 13.29 15.30 -16.50
N ASP A 76 12.43 15.74 -17.41
CA ASP A 76 12.44 15.43 -18.84
C ASP A 76 13.90 15.34 -19.33
N VAL A 77 14.37 14.14 -19.69
CA VAL A 77 15.65 14.00 -20.39
C VAL A 77 15.39 14.62 -21.76
N ARG A 78 15.65 15.93 -21.86
CA ARG A 78 15.62 16.67 -23.11
C ARG A 78 16.43 15.85 -24.13
N PRO A 79 15.90 15.57 -25.33
CA PRO A 79 16.71 14.97 -26.37
C PRO A 79 17.89 15.91 -26.59
N GLN A 80 19.09 15.41 -26.36
CA GLN A 80 20.31 16.11 -26.73
C GLN A 80 20.25 16.27 -28.25
N LEU A 81 19.85 17.46 -28.70
CA LEU A 81 20.06 17.91 -30.06
C LEU A 81 21.57 18.00 -30.22
N GLY A 82 22.14 16.99 -30.87
CA GLY A 82 23.48 17.05 -31.39
C GLY A 82 23.61 18.22 -32.34
N HIS A 83 24.61 19.05 -32.10
CA HIS A 83 25.23 19.93 -33.08
C HIS A 83 26.74 19.77 -32.92
#